data_AF-A0A7S3HBY7-F1
#
_entry.id   AF-A0A7S3HBY7-F1
#
_cell.length_a   1.000
_cell.length_b   1.000
_cell.length_c   1.000
_cell.angle_alpha   90.00
_cell.angle_beta   90.00
_cell.angle_gamma   90.00
#
_symmetry.space_group_name_H-M   'P 1'
#
loop_
_entity.id
_entity.type
_entity.pdbx_description
1 polymer ?
#
loop_
_entity_poly.entity_id
_entity_poly.type
_entity_poly.pdbx_seq_one_letter_code
_entity_poly.pdbx_strand_id
1 'polypeptide(L)'
;FFVHTEGAFAVSTSNGGATWKNVLTAPAGASLMGARMLSTTEAWVSGGGQDGRSLNGYYYHTTDGGNTWELLKLANAYSMDLSFNGGVGYSAALNNAYSTIAIYN
;
A
#
# COMPACT_ATOMS: atom_id res chain seq x y z
N PHE A 1 -15.65 -13.49 18.35
CA PHE A 1 -14.32 -13.29 17.74
C PHE A 1 -14.48 -13.41 16.24
N PHE A 2 -14.45 -12.30 15.51
CA PHE A 2 -14.43 -12.34 14.05
C PHE A 2 -12.96 -12.41 13.63
N VAL A 3 -12.57 -13.51 13.02
CA VAL A 3 -11.28 -13.61 12.33
C VAL A 3 -11.46 -12.83 11.02
N HIS A 4 -10.69 -11.76 10.80
CA HIS A 4 -10.65 -11.11 9.49
C HIS A 4 -10.03 -12.11 8.50
N THR A 5 -10.87 -12.88 7.80
CA THR A 5 -10.42 -13.93 6.86
C THR A 5 -9.95 -13.34 5.53
N GLU A 6 -10.23 -12.06 5.27
CA GLU A 6 -9.84 -11.37 4.06
C GLU A 6 -8.92 -10.19 4.39
N GLY A 7 -7.87 -10.00 3.59
CA GLY A 7 -7.01 -8.83 3.67
C GLY A 7 -7.64 -7.65 2.94
N ALA A 8 -7.14 -6.44 3.22
CA ALA A 8 -7.54 -5.26 2.47
C ALA A 8 -7.26 -5.43 0.96
N PHE A 9 -8.04 -4.77 0.12
CA PHE A 9 -7.93 -4.89 -1.33
C PHE A 9 -7.92 -3.53 -2.02
N ALA A 10 -7.32 -3.46 -3.21
CA ALA A 10 -7.33 -2.28 -4.07
C ALA A 10 -8.06 -2.59 -5.37
N VAL A 11 -8.84 -1.62 -5.84
CA VAL A 11 -9.61 -1.71 -7.08
C VAL A 11 -9.18 -0.65 -8.08
N SER A 12 -9.32 -0.97 -9.37
CA SER A 12 -9.08 -0.02 -10.46
C SER A 12 -10.27 0.03 -11.42
N THR A 13 -10.38 1.15 -12.14
CA THR A 13 -11.37 1.38 -13.19
C THR A 13 -10.68 1.98 -14.42
N SER A 14 -11.19 1.66 -15.61
CA SER A 14 -10.75 2.23 -16.89
C SER A 14 -11.88 2.88 -17.68
N ASN A 15 -13.08 2.95 -17.11
CA ASN A 15 -14.29 3.45 -17.77
C ASN A 15 -15.01 4.52 -16.92
N GLY A 16 -14.24 5.38 -16.26
CA GLY A 16 -14.78 6.49 -15.46
C GLY A 16 -15.54 6.03 -14.21
N GLY A 17 -15.21 4.86 -13.66
CA GLY A 17 -15.85 4.33 -12.45
C GLY A 17 -17.15 3.57 -12.70
N ALA A 18 -17.53 3.33 -13.95
CA ALA A 18 -18.72 2.53 -14.27
C ALA A 18 -18.54 1.05 -13.86
N THR A 19 -17.32 0.51 -13.98
CA THR A 19 -16.95 -0.79 -13.41
C THR A 19 -15.60 -0.72 -12.73
N TRP A 20 -15.45 -1.57 -11.70
CA TRP A 20 -14.25 -1.69 -10.88
C TRP A 20 -13.78 -3.13 -10.84
N LYS A 21 -12.47 -3.33 -10.83
CA LYS A 21 -11.84 -4.65 -10.76
C LYS A 21 -10.88 -4.70 -9.59
N ASN A 22 -10.90 -5.80 -8.83
CA ASN A 22 -9.87 -6.06 -7.83
C ASN A 22 -8.53 -6.28 -8.54
N VAL A 23 -7.51 -5.49 -8.19
CA VAL A 23 -6.16 -5.56 -8.77
C VAL A 23 -5.10 -6.00 -7.76
N LEU A 24 -5.41 -5.92 -6.47
CA LEU A 24 -4.48 -6.31 -5.41
C LEU A 24 -5.27 -6.73 -4.17
N THR A 25 -4.90 -7.85 -3.56
CA THR A 25 -5.39 -8.26 -2.25
C THR A 25 -4.19 -8.45 -1.33
N ALA A 26 -4.18 -7.74 -0.21
CA ALA A 26 -3.15 -7.86 0.81
C ALA A 26 -3.34 -9.16 1.62
N PRO A 27 -2.30 -9.61 2.35
CA PRO A 27 -2.46 -10.70 3.31
C PRO A 27 -3.57 -10.42 4.34
N ALA A 28 -4.18 -11.48 4.88
CA ALA A 28 -5.21 -11.34 5.92
C ALA A 28 -4.69 -10.54 7.13
N GLY A 29 -5.53 -9.65 7.65
CA GLY A 29 -5.15 -8.74 8.75
C GLY A 29 -4.24 -7.57 8.36
N ALA A 30 -3.84 -7.47 7.09
CA ALA A 30 -3.13 -6.30 6.57
C ALA A 30 -4.09 -5.24 6.02
N SER A 31 -3.62 -4.00 6.00
CA SER A 31 -4.30 -2.84 5.45
C SER A 31 -3.63 -2.33 4.17
N LEU A 32 -4.43 -1.64 3.37
CA LEU A 32 -4.01 -0.74 2.30
C LEU A 32 -4.65 0.62 2.61
N MET A 33 -3.85 1.66 2.72
CA MET A 33 -4.23 2.98 3.27
C MET A 33 -4.04 4.11 2.26
N GLY A 34 -2.91 4.13 1.56
CA GLY A 34 -2.61 5.14 0.54
C GLY A 34 -2.42 4.51 -0.83
N ALA A 35 -2.80 5.23 -1.89
CA ALA A 35 -2.54 4.85 -3.27
C ALA A 35 -2.18 6.09 -4.10
N ARG A 36 -1.17 5.98 -4.96
CA ARG A 36 -0.76 7.04 -5.91
C ARG A 36 -0.43 6.42 -7.26
N MET A 37 -0.93 7.02 -8.32
CA MET A 37 -0.50 6.72 -9.69
C MET A 37 0.56 7.72 -10.11
N LEU A 38 1.63 7.23 -10.72
CA LEU A 38 2.69 8.05 -11.33
C LEU A 38 2.49 8.16 -12.84
N SER A 39 1.88 7.15 -13.44
CA SER A 39 1.43 7.13 -14.84
C SER A 39 0.24 6.19 -14.99
N THR A 40 -0.23 5.97 -16.23
CA THR A 40 -1.29 4.99 -16.51
C THR A 40 -0.88 3.54 -16.26
N THR A 41 0.43 3.26 -16.20
CA THR A 41 0.96 1.90 -15.97
C THR A 41 1.70 1.79 -14.65
N GLU A 42 2.09 2.89 -14.03
CA GLU A 42 2.87 2.87 -12.80
C GLU A 42 2.07 3.42 -11.61
N ALA A 43 2.00 2.62 -10.54
CA ALA A 43 1.29 2.99 -9.33
C ALA A 43 1.90 2.35 -8.08
N TRP A 44 1.67 3.00 -6.95
CA TRP A 44 2.04 2.55 -5.63
C TRP A 44 0.81 2.48 -4.73
N VAL A 45 0.74 1.43 -3.92
CA VAL A 45 -0.23 1.30 -2.83
C VAL A 45 0.56 1.00 -1.56
N SER A 46 0.24 1.66 -0.45
CA SER A 46 0.88 1.36 0.82
C SER A 46 -0.12 1.15 1.93
N GLY A 47 0.34 0.46 2.98
CA GLY A 47 -0.38 0.27 4.22
C GLY A 47 0.53 -0.45 5.19
N GLY A 48 -0.03 -1.41 5.91
CA GLY A 48 0.77 -2.24 6.79
C GLY A 48 0.00 -3.38 7.42
N GLY A 49 0.73 -4.24 8.10
CA GLY A 49 0.19 -5.31 8.92
C GLY A 49 0.91 -5.38 10.25
N GLN A 50 0.35 -6.16 11.17
CA GLN A 50 0.93 -6.40 12.48
C GLN A 50 1.21 -7.88 12.64
N ASP A 51 2.41 -8.20 13.14
CA ASP A 51 2.78 -9.54 13.58
C ASP A 51 3.19 -9.47 15.06
N GLY A 52 2.31 -9.97 15.94
CA GLY A 52 2.46 -9.80 17.38
C GLY A 52 2.45 -8.32 17.78
N ARG A 53 3.60 -7.79 18.25
CA ARG A 53 3.78 -6.36 18.59
C ARG A 53 4.56 -5.59 17.52
N SER A 54 4.90 -6.24 16.41
CA SER A 54 5.72 -5.66 15.34
C SER A 54 4.83 -5.12 14.24
N LEU A 55 4.98 -3.83 13.93
CA LEU A 55 4.38 -3.23 12.74
C LEU A 55 5.27 -3.48 11.52
N ASN A 56 4.64 -3.79 10.39
CA ASN A 56 5.30 -3.94 9.09
C ASN A 56 4.60 -3.06 8.06
N GLY A 57 5.35 -2.16 7.44
CA GLY A 57 4.89 -1.28 6.36
C GLY A 57 4.92 -2.05 5.06
N TYR A 58 3.81 -2.06 4.34
CA TYR A 58 3.70 -2.71 3.05
C TYR A 58 3.62 -1.66 1.96
N TYR A 59 4.48 -1.76 0.96
CA TYR A 59 4.53 -0.89 -0.21
C TYR A 59 4.48 -1.78 -1.45
N TYR A 60 3.36 -1.73 -2.15
CA TYR A 60 3.13 -2.45 -3.38
C TYR A 60 3.40 -1.50 -4.55
N HIS A 61 4.18 -1.95 -5.52
CA HIS A 61 4.51 -1.21 -6.74
C HIS A 61 4.12 -2.02 -7.95
N THR A 62 3.53 -1.36 -8.94
CA THR A 62 3.25 -1.93 -10.26
C THR A 62 3.82 -1.01 -11.32
N THR A 63 4.30 -1.58 -12.41
CA THR A 63 4.71 -0.85 -13.63
C THR A 63 3.94 -1.32 -14.87
N ASP A 64 2.93 -2.18 -14.69
CA ASP A 64 2.15 -2.81 -15.76
C ASP A 64 0.65 -2.53 -15.70
N GLY A 65 0.24 -1.46 -15.01
CA GLY A 65 -1.16 -1.05 -14.86
C GLY A 65 -1.93 -1.81 -13.78
N GLY A 66 -1.21 -2.41 -12.82
CA GLY A 66 -1.80 -3.17 -11.73
C GLY A 66 -2.15 -4.61 -12.09
N ASN A 67 -1.57 -5.16 -13.16
CA ASN A 67 -1.71 -6.57 -13.48
C ASN A 67 -0.82 -7.43 -12.56
N THR A 68 0.37 -6.93 -12.24
CA THR A 68 1.28 -7.51 -11.25
C THR A 68 1.77 -6.46 -10.27
N TRP A 69 2.09 -6.91 -9.06
CA TRP A 69 2.53 -6.04 -7.96
C TRP A 69 3.73 -6.64 -7.25
N GLU A 70 4.78 -5.85 -7.10
CA GLU A 70 5.94 -6.16 -6.28
C GLU A 70 5.71 -5.63 -4.87
N LEU A 71 5.98 -6.43 -3.84
CA LEU A 71 5.82 -6.05 -2.44
C LEU A 71 7.16 -5.77 -1.78
N LEU A 72 7.37 -4.53 -1.36
CA LEU A 72 8.40 -4.14 -0.41
C LEU A 72 7.83 -4.10 1.01
N LYS A 73 8.48 -4.82 1.94
CA LYS A 73 8.15 -4.80 3.37
C LYS A 73 9.19 -3.99 4.14
N LEU A 74 8.73 -3.10 5.00
CA LEU A 74 9.57 -2.30 5.89
C LEU A 74 9.22 -2.60 7.35
N ALA A 75 10.18 -3.11 8.12
CA ALA A 75 9.98 -3.39 9.54
C ALA A 75 9.82 -2.09 10.35
N ASN A 76 9.07 -2.16 11.45
CA ASN A 76 8.79 -1.02 12.34
C ASN A 76 8.16 0.17 11.61
N ALA A 77 7.31 -0.10 10.63
CA ALA A 77 6.57 0.92 9.90
C ALA A 77 5.13 0.48 9.73
N TYR A 78 4.23 1.43 9.53
CA TYR A 78 2.86 1.19 9.12
C TYR A 78 2.42 2.41 8.33
N SER A 79 2.39 2.29 7.00
CA SER A 79 2.14 3.42 6.13
C SER A 79 0.69 3.87 6.21
N MET A 80 0.46 5.18 6.30
CA MET A 80 -0.86 5.81 6.36
C MET A 80 -1.20 6.54 5.05
N ASP A 81 -0.20 7.16 4.41
CA ASP A 81 -0.33 7.76 3.08
C ASP A 81 1.05 7.84 2.44
N LEU A 82 1.08 7.97 1.11
CA LEU A 82 2.27 8.16 0.32
C LEU A 82 2.08 9.32 -0.67
N SER A 83 3.17 9.99 -1.04
CA SER A 83 3.19 11.03 -2.07
C SER A 83 4.48 10.94 -2.87
N PHE A 84 4.40 11.34 -4.14
CA PHE A 84 5.54 11.32 -5.05
C PHE A 84 5.64 12.63 -5.83
N ASN A 85 6.86 13.08 -6.07
CA ASN A 85 7.15 14.19 -6.96
C ASN A 85 8.56 14.06 -7.54
N GLY A 86 8.69 14.14 -8.87
CA GLY A 86 10.01 14.18 -9.54
C GLY A 86 10.93 13.00 -9.22
N GLY A 87 10.37 11.78 -9.05
CA GLY A 87 11.13 10.58 -8.69
C GLY A 87 11.36 10.38 -7.19
N VAL A 88 11.05 11.38 -6.36
CA VAL A 88 11.17 11.28 -4.90
C VAL A 88 9.84 10.86 -4.29
N GLY A 89 9.86 9.89 -3.38
CA GLY A 89 8.70 9.39 -2.66
C GLY A 89 8.79 9.63 -1.15
N TYR A 90 7.69 10.08 -0.55
CA TYR A 90 7.52 10.18 0.90
C TYR A 90 6.33 9.35 1.36
N SER A 91 6.47 8.68 2.49
CA SER A 91 5.38 8.00 3.18
C SER A 91 5.27 8.49 4.61
N ALA A 92 4.07 8.85 5.03
CA ALA A 92 3.74 9.07 6.44
C ALA A 92 3.40 7.73 7.07
N ALA A 93 4.12 7.33 8.11
CA ALA A 93 3.98 6.02 8.74
C ALA A 93 3.94 6.10 10.27
N LEU A 94 3.42 5.06 10.91
CA LEU A 94 3.59 4.82 12.35
C LEU A 94 4.70 3.80 12.58
N ASN A 95 5.42 3.94 13.68
CA ASN A 95 6.25 2.88 14.24
C ASN A 95 5.71 2.53 15.65
N ASN A 96 6.33 1.56 16.32
CA ASN A 96 5.87 1.08 17.63
C ASN A 96 5.93 2.14 18.76
N ALA A 97 6.59 3.27 18.54
CA ALA A 97 6.79 4.33 19.53
C ALA A 97 6.29 5.72 19.09
N TYR A 98 6.29 6.04 17.79
CA TYR A 98 6.03 7.37 17.24
C TYR A 98 5.49 7.32 15.81
N SER A 99 4.97 8.45 15.30
CA SER A 99 4.85 8.69 13.86
C SER A 99 6.24 8.93 13.23
N THR A 100 6.46 8.43 12.02
CA THR A 100 7.73 8.38 11.27
C THR A 100 7.47 8.74 9.79
N ILE A 101 8.49 9.24 9.09
CA ILE A 101 8.47 9.39 7.63
C ILE A 101 9.43 8.36 7.01
N ALA A 102 8.96 7.59 6.03
CA ALA A 102 9.82 6.76 5.17
C ALA A 102 10.12 7.50 3.87
N ILE A 103 11.38 7.43 3.41
CA ILE A 103 11.88 8.13 2.23
C ILE A 103 12.33 7.09 1.20
N TYR A 104 11.90 7.28 -0.05
CA TYR A 104 12.36 6.54 -1.21
C TYR A 104 13.09 7.50 -2.16
N ASN A 105 14.30 7.11 -2.59
CA ASN A 105 15.15 7.84 -3.55
C ASN A 105 15.39 6.99 -4.79
#